data_AF-A0AA36I038-F1
#
_entry.id   AF-A0AA36I038-F1
#
_cell.length_a   1.000
_cell.length_b   1.000
_cell.length_c   1.000
_cell.angle_alpha   90.00
_cell.angle_beta   90.00
_cell.angle_gamma   90.00
#
_symmetry.space_group_name_H-M   'P 1'
#
loop_
_entity.id
_entity.type
_entity.pdbx_description
1 polymer ?
#
loop_
_entity_poly.entity_id
_entity_poly.type
_entity_poly.pdbx_seq_one_letter_code
_entity_poly.pdbx_strand_id
1 'polypeptide(L)'
;MWDMGPEEELLFLDPQLTDATALSFRGLWLTTQHRAQLKLPLKEKSPLMQKYGCGTQTLNLVVKLQRSIDPTFLSCVRLLAASEVPGLVPKLEKRGWFDRWPQTLPIDQSTEHSAAQLASEMLQKALERLSQSNAELKQRFGSDNVQARPVVRVREVETMVVVSLLKSMQELALLSSYEYLFEALRDAQREQLS
;
A
#
# COMPACT_ATOMS: atom_id res chain seq x y z
N MET A 1 -9.14 -20.98 -23.30
CA MET A 1 -8.65 -21.15 -24.68
C MET A 1 -8.57 -19.75 -25.24
N TRP A 2 -7.37 -19.27 -25.60
CA TRP A 2 -7.22 -17.92 -26.13
C TRP A 2 -7.58 -18.01 -27.61
N ASP A 3 -8.69 -17.41 -28.02
CA ASP A 3 -9.03 -17.25 -29.43
C ASP A 3 -8.09 -16.17 -29.97
N MET A 4 -7.12 -16.56 -30.78
CA MET A 4 -6.16 -15.65 -31.39
C MET A 4 -6.24 -15.77 -32.90
N GLY A 5 -6.38 -14.63 -33.58
CA GLY A 5 -6.29 -14.54 -35.02
C GLY A 5 -4.85 -14.77 -35.52
N PRO A 6 -4.67 -15.20 -36.79
CA PRO A 6 -3.36 -15.50 -37.36
C PRO A 6 -2.42 -14.29 -37.50
N GLU A 7 -2.92 -13.06 -37.26
CA GLU A 7 -2.15 -11.81 -37.33
C GLU A 7 -2.03 -11.09 -35.99
N GLU A 8 -2.50 -11.69 -34.89
CA GLU A 8 -2.48 -11.06 -33.57
C GLU A 8 -1.15 -11.30 -32.84
N GLU A 9 -0.57 -10.22 -32.31
CA GLU A 9 0.64 -10.30 -31.51
C GLU A 9 0.38 -10.96 -30.15
N LEU A 10 1.22 -11.93 -29.82
CA LEU A 10 1.18 -12.63 -28.54
C LEU A 10 1.85 -11.76 -27.46
N LEU A 11 1.02 -11.04 -26.70
CA LEU A 11 1.48 -10.17 -25.62
C LEU A 11 1.61 -10.95 -24.30
N PHE A 12 2.79 -10.94 -23.70
CA PHE A 12 3.02 -11.45 -22.35
C PHE A 12 3.09 -10.29 -21.35
N LEU A 13 2.09 -10.18 -20.48
CA LEU A 13 2.06 -9.19 -19.41
C LEU A 13 2.57 -9.80 -18.10
N ASP A 14 3.72 -9.35 -17.61
CA ASP A 14 4.15 -9.68 -16.26
C ASP A 14 3.38 -8.83 -15.24
N PRO A 15 2.54 -9.43 -14.37
CA PRO A 15 1.74 -8.69 -13.41
C PRO A 15 2.55 -8.10 -12.24
N GLN A 16 3.82 -8.43 -12.08
CA GLN A 16 4.66 -7.90 -11.00
C GLN A 16 5.48 -6.69 -11.43
N LEU A 17 5.50 -6.38 -12.73
CA LEU A 17 6.30 -5.29 -13.27
C LEU A 17 5.69 -3.92 -12.95
N THR A 18 6.48 -3.05 -12.33
CA THR A 18 6.09 -1.66 -12.03
C THR A 18 6.50 -0.72 -13.15
N ASP A 19 5.88 0.46 -13.23
CA ASP A 19 6.22 1.48 -14.22
C ASP A 19 7.71 1.86 -14.15
N ALA A 20 8.28 1.91 -12.94
CA ALA A 20 9.71 2.14 -12.71
C ALA A 20 10.58 1.01 -13.28
N THR A 21 10.24 -0.26 -12.99
CA THR A 21 10.98 -1.43 -13.49
C THR A 21 10.89 -1.54 -15.01
N ALA A 22 9.70 -1.29 -15.57
CA ALA A 22 9.45 -1.31 -17.00
C ALA A 22 10.32 -0.28 -17.73
N LEU A 23 10.38 0.93 -17.16
CA LEU A 23 11.20 1.99 -17.73
C LEU A 23 12.69 1.69 -17.61
N SER A 24 13.17 1.31 -16.41
CA SER A 24 14.60 1.13 -16.15
C SER A 24 15.24 -0.03 -16.91
N PHE A 25 14.52 -1.14 -17.10
CA PHE A 25 15.10 -2.35 -17.68
C PHE A 25 14.61 -2.66 -19.09
N ARG A 26 13.48 -2.08 -19.51
CA ARG A 26 12.91 -2.33 -20.84
C ARG A 26 12.75 -1.07 -21.69
N GLY A 27 12.98 0.11 -21.12
CA GLY A 27 12.71 1.38 -21.81
C GLY A 27 11.23 1.59 -22.13
N LEU A 28 10.34 0.82 -21.48
CA LEU A 28 8.91 0.82 -21.73
C LEU A 28 8.18 1.69 -20.71
N TRP A 29 7.10 2.31 -21.16
CA TRP A 29 6.17 3.04 -20.30
C TRP A 29 4.78 2.43 -20.44
N LEU A 30 4.18 2.06 -19.30
CA LEU A 30 2.80 1.56 -19.28
C LEU A 30 1.84 2.75 -19.45
N THR A 31 1.04 2.74 -20.52
CA THR A 31 0.04 3.78 -20.77
C THR A 31 -1.24 3.61 -19.95
N THR A 32 -1.46 2.42 -19.40
CA THR A 32 -2.62 2.05 -18.58
C THR A 32 -2.20 1.11 -17.45
N GLN A 33 -3.04 1.00 -16.41
CA GLN A 33 -2.81 0.12 -15.24
C GLN A 33 -1.49 0.38 -14.50
N HIS A 34 -1.22 1.66 -14.26
CA HIS A 34 -0.08 2.15 -13.50
C HIS A 34 0.13 1.40 -12.18
N ARG A 35 1.38 1.01 -11.94
CA ARG A 35 1.82 0.26 -10.76
C ARG A 35 3.04 0.93 -10.16
N ALA A 36 2.98 1.17 -8.85
CA ALA A 36 4.11 1.65 -8.08
C ALA A 36 4.53 0.59 -7.06
N GLN A 37 5.84 0.45 -6.86
CA GLN A 37 6.36 -0.28 -5.71
C GLN A 37 6.58 0.71 -4.57
N LEU A 38 5.77 0.63 -3.53
CA LEU A 38 6.01 1.39 -2.31
C LEU A 38 6.91 0.60 -1.38
N LYS A 39 7.88 1.32 -0.83
CA LYS A 39 8.88 0.82 0.10
C LYS A 39 8.70 1.52 1.44
N LEU A 40 7.93 0.91 2.33
CA LEU A 40 7.58 1.49 3.63
C LEU A 40 8.40 0.85 4.77
N PRO A 41 9.19 1.63 5.53
CA PRO A 41 9.95 1.10 6.66
C PRO A 41 9.02 0.88 7.85
N LEU A 42 8.73 -0.37 8.19
CA LEU A 42 8.07 -0.75 9.43
C LEU A 42 9.14 -1.02 10.49
N LYS A 43 9.04 -0.36 11.65
CA LYS A 43 9.90 -0.68 12.80
C LYS A 43 9.32 -1.90 13.48
N GLU A 44 10.06 -3.00 13.47
CA GLU A 44 9.69 -4.20 14.19
C GLU A 44 9.57 -3.92 15.69
N LYS A 45 8.43 -4.30 16.28
CA LYS A 45 8.16 -4.22 17.71
C LYS A 45 7.85 -5.57 18.35
N SER A 46 7.74 -6.63 17.54
CA SER A 46 7.43 -7.97 18.01
C SER A 46 8.00 -9.02 17.04
N PRO A 47 8.56 -10.15 17.53
CA PRO A 47 9.02 -11.24 16.68
C PRO A 47 7.90 -11.85 15.82
N LEU A 48 6.63 -11.73 16.26
CA LEU A 48 5.48 -12.14 15.45
C LEU A 48 5.35 -11.30 14.17
N MET A 49 5.80 -10.04 14.16
CA MET A 49 5.81 -9.24 12.94
C MET A 49 6.75 -9.84 11.88
N GLN A 50 7.89 -10.42 12.27
CA GLN A 50 8.78 -11.08 11.31
C GLN A 50 8.13 -12.31 10.71
N LYS A 51 7.46 -13.13 11.53
CA LYS A 51 6.76 -14.36 11.11
C LYS A 51 5.76 -14.07 9.98
N TYR A 52 5.10 -12.91 10.04
CA TYR A 52 4.09 -12.49 9.06
C TYR A 52 4.61 -11.50 8.01
N GLY A 53 5.93 -11.30 7.90
CA GLY A 53 6.54 -10.48 6.85
C GLY A 53 6.49 -8.96 7.07
N CYS A 54 6.17 -8.50 8.29
CA CYS A 54 6.04 -7.09 8.65
C CYS A 54 7.26 -6.48 9.36
N GLY A 55 8.29 -7.28 9.72
CA GLY A 55 9.36 -6.86 10.64
C GLY A 55 10.78 -6.75 10.07
N THR A 56 11.14 -7.57 9.09
CA THR A 56 12.56 -7.72 8.69
C THR A 56 12.99 -6.85 7.50
N GLN A 57 12.07 -6.26 6.75
CA GLN A 57 12.36 -5.52 5.53
C GLN A 57 11.40 -4.36 5.30
N THR A 58 11.79 -3.49 4.37
CA THR A 58 10.90 -2.50 3.77
C THR A 58 9.71 -3.22 3.13
N LEU A 59 8.50 -2.90 3.57
CA LEU A 59 7.30 -3.50 3.00
C LEU A 59 7.20 -3.07 1.54
N ASN A 60 7.25 -4.06 0.64
CA ASN A 60 7.20 -3.87 -0.80
C ASN A 60 5.77 -4.07 -1.27
N LEU A 61 5.06 -2.98 -1.55
CA LEU A 61 3.68 -3.04 -2.01
C LEU A 61 3.61 -2.69 -3.47
N VAL A 62 3.08 -3.59 -4.30
CA VAL A 62 2.72 -3.28 -5.69
C VAL A 62 1.30 -2.74 -5.70
N VAL A 63 1.17 -1.42 -5.71
CA VAL A 63 -0.12 -0.75 -5.60
C VAL A 63 -0.56 -0.26 -6.97
N LYS A 64 -1.81 -0.56 -7.31
CA LYS A 64 -2.48 -0.07 -8.51
C LYS A 64 -3.29 1.18 -8.17
N LEU A 65 -3.30 2.16 -9.07
CA LEU A 65 -3.93 3.47 -8.90
C LEU A 65 -5.44 3.43 -8.49
N GLN A 66 -6.13 2.31 -8.67
CA GLN A 66 -7.59 2.20 -8.48
C GLN A 66 -8.03 0.99 -7.63
N ARG A 67 -7.20 0.48 -6.71
CA ARG A 67 -7.61 -0.67 -5.89
C ARG A 67 -7.49 -0.41 -4.40
N SER A 68 -8.37 -1.09 -3.69
CA SER A 68 -8.41 -1.27 -2.24
C SER A 68 -7.02 -1.36 -1.62
N ILE A 69 -6.92 -0.85 -0.39
CA ILE A 69 -5.72 -0.93 0.44
C ILE A 69 -5.19 -2.37 0.41
N ASP A 70 -3.89 -2.55 0.19
CA ASP A 70 -3.28 -3.87 0.19
C ASP A 70 -3.53 -4.57 1.56
N PRO A 71 -4.09 -5.80 1.58
CA PRO A 71 -4.42 -6.48 2.84
C PRO A 71 -3.18 -6.73 3.72
N THR A 72 -2.02 -6.98 3.11
CA THR A 72 -0.76 -7.17 3.85
C THR A 72 -0.34 -5.87 4.51
N PHE A 73 -0.41 -4.75 3.79
CA PHE A 73 -0.16 -3.43 4.37
C PHE A 73 -1.07 -3.15 5.56
N LEU A 74 -2.39 -3.29 5.37
CA LEU A 74 -3.37 -3.00 6.40
C LEU A 74 -3.17 -3.89 7.63
N SER A 75 -2.95 -5.19 7.43
CA SER A 75 -2.70 -6.14 8.52
C SER A 75 -1.37 -5.89 9.24
N CYS A 76 -0.33 -5.47 8.53
CA CYS A 76 0.95 -5.10 9.14
C CYS A 76 0.83 -3.83 10.00
N VAL A 77 0.10 -2.80 9.55
CA VAL A 77 -0.10 -1.58 10.36
C VAL A 77 -1.02 -1.83 11.55
N ARG A 78 -2.03 -2.71 11.41
CA ARG A 78 -2.86 -3.21 12.53
C ARG A 78 -2.01 -3.95 13.57
N LEU A 79 -1.13 -4.84 13.12
CA LEU A 79 -0.23 -5.58 14.00
C LEU A 79 0.77 -4.66 14.70
N LEU A 80 1.29 -3.65 13.98
CA LEU A 80 2.15 -2.63 14.56
C LEU A 80 1.41 -1.82 15.64
N ALA A 81 0.21 -1.32 15.36
CA ALA A 81 -0.62 -0.63 16.36
C ALA A 81 -0.92 -1.53 17.57
N ALA A 82 -1.30 -2.79 17.32
CA ALA A 82 -1.57 -3.76 18.38
C ALA A 82 -0.35 -4.07 19.25
N SER A 83 0.87 -4.01 18.68
CA SER A 83 2.12 -4.20 19.41
C SER A 83 2.43 -3.07 20.40
N GLU A 84 1.81 -1.91 20.24
CA GLU A 84 1.92 -0.80 21.19
C GLU A 84 1.05 -1.00 22.43
N VAL A 85 0.04 -1.88 22.35
CA VAL A 85 -0.85 -2.20 23.46
C VAL A 85 -0.31 -3.43 24.21
N PRO A 86 0.10 -3.29 25.50
CA PRO A 86 0.68 -4.39 26.25
C PRO A 86 -0.22 -5.64 26.29
N GLY A 87 0.32 -6.76 25.84
CA GLY A 87 -0.35 -8.06 25.89
C GLY A 87 -1.51 -8.25 24.90
N LEU A 88 -1.76 -7.31 23.97
CA LEU A 88 -2.80 -7.47 22.95
C LEU A 88 -2.41 -8.51 21.90
N VAL A 89 -1.18 -8.47 21.38
CA VAL A 89 -0.71 -9.40 20.34
C VAL A 89 -0.85 -10.89 20.75
N PRO A 90 -0.41 -11.34 21.95
CA PRO A 90 -0.64 -12.71 22.38
C PRO A 90 -2.12 -13.09 22.53
N LYS A 91 -3.00 -12.13 22.86
CA LYS A 91 -4.45 -12.36 22.92
C LYS A 91 -5.03 -12.57 21.52
N LEU A 92 -4.55 -11.81 20.53
CA LEU A 92 -4.95 -11.97 19.12
C LEU A 92 -4.55 -13.34 18.58
N GLU A 93 -3.35 -13.81 18.92
CA GLU A 93 -2.88 -15.15 18.55
C GLU A 93 -3.79 -16.24 19.13
N LYS A 94 -4.10 -16.17 20.43
CA LYS A 94 -5.02 -17.11 21.08
C LYS A 94 -6.44 -17.10 20.50
N ARG A 95 -6.87 -16.00 19.89
CA ARG A 95 -8.19 -15.82 19.27
C ARG A 95 -8.21 -16.21 17.78
N GLY A 96 -7.11 -16.71 17.23
CA GLY A 96 -7.03 -17.08 15.81
C GLY A 96 -7.09 -15.88 14.85
N TRP A 97 -6.75 -14.66 15.32
CA TRP A 97 -6.80 -13.47 14.45
C TRP A 97 -5.89 -13.59 13.22
N PHE A 98 -4.78 -14.34 13.35
CA PHE A 98 -3.84 -14.58 12.28
C PHE A 98 -4.26 -15.70 11.31
N ASP A 99 -5.33 -16.45 11.59
CA ASP A 99 -5.74 -17.61 10.78
C ASP A 99 -6.16 -17.19 9.36
N ARG A 100 -6.56 -15.93 9.18
CA ARG A 100 -6.96 -15.34 7.90
C ARG A 100 -5.88 -14.47 7.26
N TRP A 101 -4.63 -14.54 7.73
CA TRP A 101 -3.56 -13.69 7.22
C TRP A 101 -3.40 -13.81 5.68
N PRO A 102 -3.27 -12.71 4.91
CA PRO A 102 -3.21 -11.30 5.32
C PRO A 102 -4.56 -10.56 5.36
N GLN A 103 -5.68 -11.26 5.20
CA GLN A 103 -7.04 -10.70 5.19
C GLN A 103 -7.63 -10.69 6.60
N THR A 104 -7.13 -9.79 7.43
CA THR A 104 -7.53 -9.71 8.84
C THR A 104 -8.80 -8.87 9.04
N LEU A 105 -9.55 -9.18 10.09
CA LEU A 105 -10.65 -8.34 10.57
C LEU A 105 -10.12 -7.18 11.43
N PRO A 106 -10.87 -6.07 11.57
CA PRO A 106 -10.53 -5.02 12.51
C PRO A 106 -10.44 -5.58 13.93
N ILE A 107 -9.47 -5.10 14.72
CA ILE A 107 -9.22 -5.61 16.06
C ILE A 107 -10.19 -4.99 17.06
N ASP A 108 -10.09 -3.68 17.23
CA ASP A 108 -10.96 -2.83 18.03
C ASP A 108 -10.85 -1.41 17.51
N GLN A 109 -11.77 -0.55 17.94
CA GLN A 109 -11.89 0.82 17.44
C GLN A 109 -10.59 1.63 17.63
N SER A 110 -10.01 1.56 18.83
CA SER A 110 -8.81 2.32 19.20
C SER A 110 -7.61 1.86 18.37
N THR A 111 -7.40 0.54 18.30
CA THR A 111 -6.31 -0.07 17.53
C THR A 111 -6.45 0.23 16.04
N GLU A 112 -7.67 0.21 15.48
CA GLU A 112 -7.91 0.54 14.07
C GLU A 112 -7.63 2.00 13.77
N HIS A 113 -8.04 2.91 14.66
CA HIS A 113 -7.72 4.33 14.54
C HIS A 113 -6.21 4.58 14.61
N SER A 114 -5.52 3.99 15.59
CA SER A 114 -4.07 4.07 15.72
C SER A 114 -3.35 3.50 14.49
N ALA A 115 -3.82 2.37 13.94
CA ALA A 115 -3.25 1.78 12.73
C ALA A 115 -3.38 2.72 11.52
N ALA A 116 -4.55 3.36 11.34
CA ALA A 116 -4.80 4.31 10.27
C ALA A 116 -3.93 5.58 10.40
N GLN A 117 -3.73 6.08 11.63
CA GLN A 117 -2.85 7.22 11.90
C GLN A 117 -1.38 6.87 11.61
N LEU A 118 -0.88 5.73 12.11
CA LEU A 118 0.48 5.26 11.85
C LEU A 118 0.74 5.09 10.34
N ALA A 119 -0.22 4.49 9.62
CA ALA A 119 -0.15 4.34 8.17
C ALA A 119 -0.10 5.70 7.46
N SER A 120 -0.92 6.66 7.89
CA SER A 120 -0.94 8.02 7.35
C SER A 120 0.41 8.73 7.54
N GLU A 121 1.01 8.64 8.73
CA GLU A 121 2.33 9.21 8.99
C GLU A 121 3.44 8.60 8.11
N MET A 122 3.40 7.28 7.92
CA MET A 122 4.36 6.58 7.06
C MET A 122 4.24 7.02 5.60
N LEU A 123 3.01 7.12 5.10
CA LEU A 123 2.72 7.54 3.74
C LEU A 123 3.05 9.02 3.52
N GLN A 124 2.83 9.88 4.52
CA GLN A 124 3.19 11.30 4.46
C GLN A 124 4.71 11.48 4.30
N LYS A 125 5.51 10.72 5.07
CA LYS A 125 6.98 10.69 4.92
C LYS A 125 7.41 10.17 3.55
N ALA A 126 6.68 9.20 2.98
CA ALA A 126 6.95 8.72 1.63
C ALA A 126 6.63 9.79 0.57
N LEU A 127 5.53 10.52 0.73
CA LEU A 127 5.14 11.63 -0.15
C LEU A 127 6.16 12.77 -0.11
N GLU A 128 6.67 13.12 1.06
CA GLU A 128 7.72 14.14 1.22
C GLU A 128 9.00 13.75 0.46
N ARG A 129 9.43 12.48 0.55
CA ARG A 129 10.58 11.96 -0.20
C ARG A 129 10.35 12.00 -1.71
N LEU A 130 9.15 11.66 -2.18
CA LEU A 130 8.79 11.76 -3.60
C LEU A 130 8.80 13.22 -4.08
N SER A 131 8.29 14.14 -3.26
CA SER A 131 8.30 15.58 -3.56
C SER A 131 9.73 16.13 -3.68
N GLN A 132 10.62 15.76 -2.75
CA GLN A 132 12.04 16.11 -2.80
C GLN A 132 12.70 15.56 -4.07
N SER A 133 12.47 14.27 -4.40
CA SER A 133 12.98 13.67 -5.64
C SER A 133 12.47 14.40 -6.89
N ASN A 134 11.20 14.82 -6.91
CA ASN A 134 10.62 15.60 -8.00
C ASN A 134 11.27 16.99 -8.14
N ALA A 135 11.56 17.65 -7.02
CA ALA A 135 12.27 18.93 -7.03
C ALA A 135 13.70 18.77 -7.60
N GLU A 136 14.42 17.73 -7.19
CA GLU A 136 15.76 17.41 -7.71
C GLU A 136 15.74 17.11 -9.22
N LEU A 137 14.73 16.36 -9.70
CA LEU A 137 14.57 16.09 -11.13
C LEU A 137 14.35 17.38 -11.92
N LYS A 138 13.49 18.28 -11.43
CA LYS A 138 13.27 19.58 -12.06
C LYS A 138 14.54 20.44 -12.08
N GLN A 139 15.33 20.43 -11.00
CA GLN A 139 16.60 21.13 -10.95
C GLN A 139 17.64 20.56 -11.93
N ARG A 140 17.75 19.23 -12.04
CA ARG A 140 18.72 18.56 -12.92
C ARG A 140 18.40 18.71 -14.41
N PHE A 141 17.13 18.72 -14.77
CA PHE A 141 16.70 18.73 -16.19
C PHE A 141 16.24 20.10 -16.69
N GLY A 142 16.24 21.15 -15.85
CA GLY A 142 15.85 22.51 -16.23
C GLY A 142 14.36 22.65 -16.58
N SER A 143 14.00 23.70 -17.32
CA SER A 143 12.63 23.93 -17.80
C SER A 143 12.25 23.13 -19.04
N ASP A 144 13.17 22.32 -19.57
CA ASP A 144 13.06 21.63 -20.85
C ASP A 144 12.09 20.45 -20.78
N ASN A 145 10.89 20.63 -21.33
CA ASN A 145 9.76 19.70 -21.44
C ASN A 145 9.77 18.52 -20.46
N VAL A 146 10.03 18.81 -19.18
CA VAL A 146 10.29 17.83 -18.12
C VAL A 146 9.09 16.90 -17.96
N GLN A 147 7.88 17.41 -18.23
CA GLN A 147 6.63 16.65 -18.20
C GLN A 147 6.49 15.59 -19.30
N ALA A 148 7.26 15.67 -20.40
CA ALA A 148 7.27 14.64 -21.43
C ALA A 148 8.20 13.47 -21.08
N ARG A 149 9.04 13.61 -20.04
CA ARG A 149 10.04 12.59 -19.69
C ARG A 149 9.38 11.41 -18.95
N PRO A 150 9.65 10.15 -19.37
CA PRO A 150 9.08 8.98 -18.72
C PRO A 150 9.37 8.91 -17.20
N VAL A 151 10.55 9.36 -16.76
CA VAL A 151 10.91 9.38 -15.34
C VAL A 151 9.98 10.27 -14.50
N VAL A 152 9.55 11.40 -15.06
CA VAL A 152 8.63 12.32 -14.37
C VAL A 152 7.24 11.73 -14.32
N ARG A 153 6.82 11.02 -15.37
CA ARG A 153 5.56 10.26 -15.39
C ARG A 153 5.54 9.14 -14.35
N VAL A 154 6.64 8.38 -14.19
CA VAL A 154 6.78 7.38 -13.10
C VAL A 154 6.53 8.05 -11.74
N ARG A 155 7.14 9.21 -11.50
CA ARG A 155 7.01 9.93 -10.22
C ARG A 155 5.63 10.52 -9.98
N GLU A 156 4.96 11.00 -11.03
CA GLU A 156 3.56 11.41 -10.97
C GLU A 156 2.67 10.24 -10.54
N VAL A 157 2.86 9.07 -11.15
CA VAL A 157 2.16 7.84 -10.80
C VAL A 157 2.40 7.43 -9.35
N GLU A 158 3.65 7.37 -8.91
CA GLU A 158 3.99 7.05 -7.51
C GLU A 158 3.33 8.02 -6.53
N THR A 159 3.33 9.31 -6.86
CA THR A 159 2.69 10.36 -6.06
C THR A 159 1.18 10.15 -5.99
N MET A 160 0.52 9.90 -7.12
CA MET A 160 -0.92 9.63 -7.14
C MET A 160 -1.29 8.39 -6.33
N VAL A 161 -0.48 7.32 -6.41
CA VAL A 161 -0.67 6.11 -5.60
C VAL A 161 -0.57 6.42 -4.11
N VAL A 162 0.48 7.14 -3.67
CA VAL A 162 0.64 7.50 -2.26
C VAL A 162 -0.50 8.40 -1.77
N VAL A 163 -0.90 9.40 -2.57
CA VAL A 163 -2.03 10.28 -2.25
C VAL A 163 -3.34 9.51 -2.14
N SER A 164 -3.58 8.54 -3.02
CA SER A 164 -4.77 7.69 -2.95
C SER A 164 -4.79 6.87 -1.65
N LEU A 165 -3.66 6.27 -1.28
CA LEU A 165 -3.56 5.51 -0.02
C LEU A 165 -3.73 6.41 1.21
N LEU A 166 -3.16 7.62 1.19
CA LEU A 166 -3.35 8.60 2.26
C LEU A 166 -4.82 8.92 2.47
N LYS A 167 -5.57 9.17 1.39
CA LYS A 167 -7.01 9.40 1.46
C LYS A 167 -7.74 8.21 2.08
N SER A 168 -7.44 6.99 1.62
CA SER A 168 -8.05 5.79 2.18
C SER A 168 -7.72 5.58 3.67
N MET A 169 -6.51 5.92 4.12
CA MET A 169 -6.14 5.85 5.54
C MET A 169 -6.82 6.95 6.37
N GLN A 170 -6.99 8.16 5.83
CA GLN A 170 -7.72 9.24 6.48
C GLN A 170 -9.21 8.91 6.62
N GLU A 171 -9.82 8.33 5.58
CA GLU A 171 -11.18 7.81 5.63
C GLU A 171 -11.31 6.71 6.69
N LEU A 172 -10.38 5.76 6.74
CA LEU A 172 -10.37 4.72 7.76
C LEU A 172 -10.21 5.29 9.18
N ALA A 173 -9.36 6.29 9.37
CA ALA A 173 -9.19 6.99 10.65
C ALA A 173 -10.49 7.70 11.08
N LEU A 174 -11.24 8.26 10.13
CA LEU A 174 -12.55 8.87 10.38
C LEU A 174 -13.62 7.83 10.71
N LEU A 175 -13.68 6.72 9.96
CA LEU A 175 -14.64 5.65 10.23
C LEU A 175 -14.38 5.00 11.58
N SER A 176 -13.11 4.84 11.97
CA SER A 176 -12.74 4.30 13.27
C SER A 176 -12.91 5.30 14.42
N SER A 177 -13.01 6.61 14.18
CA SER A 177 -13.20 7.57 15.29
C SER A 177 -14.63 7.61 15.83
N TYR A 178 -15.61 7.13 15.08
CA TYR A 178 -17.01 7.05 15.49
C TYR A 178 -17.47 5.60 15.66
N GLU A 179 -18.04 5.27 16.82
CA GLU A 179 -18.40 3.89 17.19
C GLU A 179 -19.37 3.27 16.17
N TYR A 180 -20.46 3.97 15.82
CA TYR A 180 -21.45 3.47 14.87
C TYR A 180 -20.87 3.19 13.46
N LEU A 181 -19.91 4.01 13.00
CA LEU A 181 -19.25 3.81 11.70
C LEU A 181 -18.26 2.64 11.76
N PHE A 182 -17.57 2.48 12.89
CA PHE A 182 -16.65 1.37 13.09
C PHE A 182 -17.41 0.03 13.12
N GLU A 183 -18.59 -0.02 13.74
CA GLU A 183 -19.42 -1.22 13.73
C GLU A 183 -19.87 -1.58 12.32
N ALA A 184 -20.38 -0.60 11.56
CA ALA A 184 -20.74 -0.80 10.16
C ALA A 184 -19.56 -1.28 9.30
N LEU A 185 -18.36 -0.70 9.51
CA LEU A 185 -17.13 -1.13 8.84
C LEU A 185 -16.78 -2.58 9.18
N ARG A 186 -16.86 -2.95 10.47
CA ARG A 186 -16.56 -4.29 10.96
C ARG A 186 -17.50 -5.32 10.35
N ASP A 187 -18.80 -5.00 10.26
CA ASP A 187 -19.79 -5.92 9.71
C ASP A 187 -19.64 -6.06 8.19
N ALA A 188 -19.41 -4.96 7.47
CA ALA A 188 -19.10 -5.01 6.04
C ALA A 188 -17.84 -5.84 5.72
N GLN A 189 -16.78 -5.74 6.54
CA GLN A 189 -15.57 -6.57 6.37
C GLN A 189 -15.80 -8.04 6.74
N ARG A 190 -16.74 -8.34 7.63
CA ARG A 190 -17.10 -9.73 7.94
C ARG A 190 -17.84 -10.38 6.78
N GLU A 191 -18.78 -9.68 6.16
CA GLU A 191 -19.52 -10.16 4.98
C GLU A 191 -18.59 -10.42 3.78
N GLN A 192 -17.55 -9.61 3.61
CA GLN A 192 -16.55 -9.83 2.56
C GLN A 192 -15.66 -11.06 2.80
N LEU A 193 -15.59 -11.56 4.04
CA LEU A 193 -14.73 -12.67 4.44
C LEU A 193 -15.53 -13.92 4.88
N SER A 194 -16.83 -13.96 4.60
CA SER A 194 -17.72 -15.11 4.80
C SER A 194 -18.06 -15.76 3.47
#